data_AF-A0A4Q6B2Z4-F1
#
_entry.id   AF-A0A4Q6B2Z4-F1
#
_cell.length_a   1.000
_cell.length_b   1.000
_cell.length_c   1.000
_cell.angle_alpha   90.00
_cell.angle_beta   90.00
_cell.angle_gamma   90.00
#
_symmetry.space_group_name_H-M   'P 1'
#
loop_
_entity.id
_entity.type
_entity.pdbx_description
1 polymer ?
#
loop_
_entity_poly.entity_id
_entity_poly.type
_entity_poly.pdbx_seq_one_letter_code
_entity_poly.pdbx_strand_id
1 'polypeptide(L)'
;MRNSPFWLLIGGLMIVLDIYFFQILKLLTSNAAPRTRSTIHLTYWILSVLVIVLLFILPYLNLDNFRKGLRATVFSVLIAFFILKLFACVFFLIDDLRRGIQWLWGKFFFASADTGTPQESPGIKRSVFLSWLGIAVGGSLFTSLLYGFTNKYNYNIKRIPVRFPNLPEAFRGMRVVQISDIHSGSLVNKDGVKKGVDMIMALKPDLILFTGDLVNNLAEEIEPLIDVFDKLKAPMGVYSIFGNHDYGDYVQWESPAKKAENIETLKGHHAKM
;
A
#
# COMPACT_ATOMS: atom_id res chain seq x y z
N MET A 1 13.98 2.89 14.25
CA MET A 1 13.40 4.06 14.97
C MET A 1 11.93 3.76 15.30
N ARG A 2 11.56 3.60 16.59
CA ARG A 2 10.16 3.36 17.00
C ARG A 2 9.70 4.53 17.84
N ASN A 3 8.95 5.45 17.23
CA ASN A 3 8.13 6.38 18.00
C ASN A 3 6.99 5.56 18.64
N SER A 4 7.22 5.06 19.86
CA SER A 4 6.19 4.34 20.62
C SER A 4 4.88 5.13 20.75
N PRO A 5 4.85 6.48 20.86
CA PRO A 5 3.59 7.22 20.88
C PRO A 5 2.82 7.13 19.55
N PHE A 6 3.54 7.10 18.42
CA PHE A 6 2.92 7.01 17.09
C PHE A 6 2.18 5.68 16.91
N TRP A 7 2.81 4.57 17.30
CA TRP A 7 2.18 3.25 17.17
C TRP A 7 0.98 3.09 18.13
N LEU A 8 1.05 3.67 19.32
CA LEU A 8 -0.09 3.70 20.25
C LEU A 8 -1.25 4.54 19.71
N LEU A 9 -0.96 5.69 19.08
CA LEU A 9 -1.97 6.52 18.42
C LEU A 9 -2.67 5.76 17.30
N ILE A 10 -1.90 5.09 16.42
CA ILE A 10 -2.45 4.28 15.34
C ILE A 10 -3.30 3.13 15.90
N GLY A 11 -2.80 2.39 16.89
CA GLY A 11 -3.57 1.31 17.53
C GLY A 11 -4.87 1.81 18.16
N GLY A 12 -4.83 2.95 18.86
CA GLY A 12 -6.02 3.59 19.44
C GLY A 12 -7.02 4.00 18.38
N LEU A 13 -6.56 4.62 17.28
CA LEU A 13 -7.40 4.99 16.15
C LEU A 13 -8.07 3.76 15.51
N MET A 14 -7.34 2.66 15.34
CA MET A 14 -7.90 1.41 14.81
C MET A 14 -9.00 0.85 15.72
N ILE A 15 -8.81 0.87 17.04
CA ILE A 15 -9.83 0.41 18.00
C ILE A 15 -11.08 1.29 17.93
N VAL A 16 -10.92 2.62 17.92
CA VAL A 16 -12.06 3.55 17.79
C VAL A 16 -12.81 3.29 16.48
N LEU A 17 -12.07 3.12 15.38
CA LEU A 17 -12.63 2.82 14.08
C LEU A 17 -13.38 1.48 14.07
N ASP A 18 -12.84 0.46 14.75
CA ASP A 18 -13.46 -0.86 14.87
C ASP A 18 -14.76 -0.82 15.66
N ILE A 19 -14.78 -0.07 16.77
CA ILE A 19 -15.98 0.15 17.58
C ILE A 19 -17.05 0.87 16.75
N TYR A 20 -16.65 1.88 15.98
CA TYR A 20 -17.57 2.66 15.15
C TYR A 20 -18.12 1.84 13.98
N PHE A 21 -17.25 1.15 13.23
CA PHE A 21 -17.64 0.23 12.17
C PHE A 21 -18.54 -0.90 12.68
N PHE A 22 -18.32 -1.36 13.92
CA PHE A 22 -19.19 -2.37 14.53
C PHE A 22 -20.64 -1.90 14.71
N GLN A 23 -20.89 -0.60 14.90
CA GLN A 23 -22.27 -0.07 14.91
C GLN A 23 -22.94 -0.23 13.55
N ILE A 24 -22.19 -0.03 12.46
CA ILE A 24 -22.65 -0.28 11.10
C ILE A 24 -22.97 -1.76 10.93
N LEU A 25 -22.08 -2.65 11.40
CA LEU A 25 -22.28 -4.09 11.31
C LEU A 25 -23.55 -4.54 12.04
N LYS A 26 -23.83 -4.00 13.23
CA LYS A 26 -25.08 -4.28 13.98
C LYS A 26 -26.32 -3.83 13.19
N LEU A 27 -26.28 -2.65 12.58
CA LEU A 27 -27.39 -2.14 11.76
C LEU A 27 -27.67 -3.08 10.58
N LEU A 28 -26.63 -3.49 9.86
CA LEU A 28 -26.74 -4.35 8.67
C LEU A 28 -27.17 -5.78 8.99
N THR A 29 -26.81 -6.27 10.17
CA THR A 29 -27.14 -7.64 10.62
C THR A 29 -28.39 -7.69 11.49
N SER A 30 -29.13 -6.59 11.63
CA SER A 30 -30.33 -6.48 12.48
C SER A 30 -31.43 -7.48 12.09
N ASN A 31 -31.62 -7.71 10.79
CA ASN A 31 -32.62 -8.64 10.24
C ASN A 31 -32.10 -10.09 10.06
N ALA A 32 -30.83 -10.37 10.39
CA ALA A 32 -30.26 -11.70 10.26
C ALA A 32 -30.71 -12.62 11.40
N ALA A 33 -30.75 -13.93 11.15
CA ALA A 33 -31.03 -14.93 12.18
C ALA A 33 -30.04 -14.81 13.36
N PRO A 34 -30.47 -15.07 14.62
CA PRO A 34 -29.62 -14.85 15.80
C PRO A 34 -28.25 -15.54 15.74
N ARG A 35 -28.21 -16.78 15.25
CA ARG A 35 -26.97 -17.54 15.07
C ARG A 35 -26.05 -16.86 14.04
N THR A 36 -26.57 -16.54 12.86
CA THR A 36 -25.83 -15.85 11.79
C THR A 36 -25.27 -14.52 12.28
N ARG A 37 -26.08 -13.73 12.98
CA ARG A 37 -25.65 -12.45 13.57
C ARG A 37 -24.50 -12.64 14.56
N SER A 38 -24.63 -13.60 15.47
CA SER A 38 -23.58 -13.90 16.46
C SER A 38 -22.28 -14.37 15.79
N THR A 39 -22.37 -15.24 14.78
CA THR A 39 -21.21 -15.69 14.01
C THR A 39 -20.53 -14.52 13.31
N ILE A 40 -21.27 -13.66 12.61
CA ILE A 40 -20.72 -12.47 11.92
C ILE A 40 -20.01 -11.55 12.91
N HIS A 41 -20.62 -11.28 14.06
CA HIS A 41 -20.04 -10.39 15.09
C HIS A 41 -18.77 -10.99 15.69
N LEU A 42 -18.77 -12.28 16.01
CA LEU A 42 -17.62 -12.99 16.55
C LEU A 42 -16.46 -13.00 15.54
N THR A 43 -16.74 -13.40 14.30
CA THR A 43 -15.73 -13.41 13.23
C THR A 43 -15.14 -12.02 13.01
N TYR A 44 -15.97 -10.98 13.00
CA TYR A 44 -15.50 -9.60 12.86
C TYR A 44 -14.51 -9.19 13.97
N TRP A 45 -14.84 -9.47 15.24
CA TRP A 45 -13.97 -9.11 16.35
C TRP A 45 -12.68 -9.96 16.38
N ILE A 46 -12.76 -11.25 16.08
CA ILE A 46 -11.57 -12.11 15.94
C ILE A 46 -10.63 -11.53 14.88
N LEU A 47 -11.13 -11.23 13.68
CA LEU A 47 -10.33 -10.66 12.60
C LEU A 47 -9.76 -9.29 12.96
N SER A 48 -10.55 -8.43 13.62
CA SER A 48 -10.12 -7.07 13.98
C SER A 48 -9.02 -7.09 15.04
N VAL A 49 -9.17 -7.93 16.08
CA VAL A 49 -8.13 -8.14 17.09
C VAL A 49 -6.88 -8.76 16.45
N LEU A 50 -7.05 -9.77 15.59
CA LEU A 50 -5.93 -10.38 14.88
C LEU A 50 -5.15 -9.36 14.04
N VAL A 51 -5.85 -8.47 13.31
CA VAL A 51 -5.21 -7.43 12.50
C VAL A 51 -4.38 -6.48 13.34
N ILE A 52 -4.91 -6.02 14.48
CA ILE A 52 -4.18 -5.14 15.40
C ILE A 52 -2.98 -5.88 15.99
N VAL A 53 -3.17 -7.10 16.50
CA VAL A 53 -2.09 -7.91 17.10
C VAL A 53 -0.97 -8.15 16.08
N LEU A 54 -1.32 -8.55 14.85
CA LEU A 54 -0.34 -8.76 13.78
C LEU A 54 0.39 -7.47 13.45
N LEU A 55 -0.26 -6.31 13.40
CA LEU A 55 0.41 -5.03 13.13
C LEU A 55 1.52 -4.73 14.15
N PHE A 56 1.29 -5.02 15.43
CA PHE A 56 2.27 -4.80 16.49
C PHE A 56 3.37 -5.87 16.55
N ILE A 57 3.06 -7.11 16.17
CA ILE A 57 4.01 -8.23 16.21
C ILE A 57 4.87 -8.28 14.94
N LEU A 58 4.35 -7.86 13.78
CA LEU A 58 5.01 -7.96 12.48
C LEU A 58 6.46 -7.43 12.44
N PRO A 59 6.81 -6.30 13.08
CA PRO A 59 8.20 -5.80 13.09
C PRO A 59 9.19 -6.75 13.78
N TYR A 60 8.70 -7.65 14.64
CA TYR A 60 9.53 -8.62 15.37
C TYR A 60 9.56 -10.00 14.69
N LEU A 61 8.73 -10.22 13.67
CA LEU A 61 8.73 -11.46 12.92
C LEU A 61 9.75 -11.39 11.79
N ASN A 62 10.62 -12.39 11.70
CA ASN A 62 11.57 -12.57 10.61
C ASN A 62 10.93 -13.29 9.41
N LEU A 63 9.80 -12.77 8.91
CA LEU A 63 9.03 -13.42 7.84
C LEU A 63 9.78 -13.50 6.52
N ASP A 64 10.70 -12.57 6.25
CA ASP A 64 11.45 -12.55 5.00
C ASP A 64 12.47 -13.70 4.91
N ASN A 65 12.90 -14.27 6.05
CA ASN A 65 13.69 -15.51 6.09
C ASN A 65 12.85 -16.74 5.65
N PHE A 66 11.53 -16.69 5.85
CA PHE A 66 10.63 -17.76 5.46
C PHE A 66 10.22 -17.64 3.99
N ARG A 67 9.84 -16.42 3.55
CA ARG A 67 9.50 -16.13 2.15
C ARG A 67 9.69 -14.65 1.85
N LYS A 68 10.55 -14.35 0.88
CA LYS A 68 10.79 -12.97 0.40
C LYS A 68 9.46 -12.28 0.03
N GLY A 69 9.24 -11.08 0.58
CA GLY A 69 8.06 -10.26 0.32
C GLY A 69 6.80 -10.65 1.11
N LEU A 70 6.86 -11.68 1.96
CA LEU A 70 5.73 -12.08 2.80
C LEU A 70 5.38 -10.99 3.81
N ARG A 71 6.39 -10.36 4.45
CA ARG A 71 6.17 -9.27 5.41
C ARG A 71 5.40 -8.12 4.77
N ALA A 72 5.85 -7.67 3.60
CA ALA A 72 5.20 -6.59 2.85
C ALA A 72 3.77 -6.95 2.43
N THR A 73 3.54 -8.21 2.03
CA THR A 73 2.20 -8.71 1.68
C THR A 73 1.27 -8.69 2.90
N VAL A 74 1.71 -9.23 4.04
CA VAL A 74 0.95 -9.22 5.29
C VAL A 74 0.64 -7.79 5.70
N PHE A 75 1.66 -6.92 5.79
CA PHE A 75 1.50 -5.51 6.14
C PHE A 75 0.44 -4.83 5.26
N SER A 76 0.52 -5.05 3.94
CA SER A 76 -0.41 -4.45 3.00
C SER A 76 -1.83 -4.93 3.18
N VAL A 77 -2.04 -6.22 3.46
CA VAL A 77 -3.38 -6.76 3.77
C VAL A 77 -3.93 -6.13 5.05
N LEU A 78 -3.12 -5.98 6.10
CA LEU A 78 -3.53 -5.32 7.35
C LEU A 78 -3.96 -3.86 7.11
N ILE A 79 -3.15 -3.11 6.34
CA ILE A 79 -3.46 -1.73 5.96
C ILE A 79 -4.72 -1.68 5.07
N ALA A 80 -4.88 -2.62 4.15
CA ALA A 80 -6.07 -2.72 3.30
C ALA A 80 -7.35 -2.90 4.13
N PHE A 81 -7.32 -3.77 5.14
CA PHE A 81 -8.42 -3.95 6.08
C PHE A 81 -8.75 -2.67 6.86
N PHE A 82 -7.72 -1.93 7.30
CA PHE A 82 -7.91 -0.65 7.97
C PHE A 82 -8.54 0.41 7.05
N ILE A 83 -8.01 0.55 5.82
CA ILE A 83 -8.49 1.48 4.81
C ILE A 83 -9.96 1.20 4.47
N LEU A 84 -10.34 -0.06 4.28
CA LEU A 84 -11.73 -0.45 4.02
C LEU A 84 -12.67 0.08 5.10
N LYS A 85 -12.32 -0.11 6.38
CA LYS A 85 -13.12 0.37 7.51
C LYS A 85 -13.16 1.89 7.55
N LEU A 86 -12.03 2.54 7.30
CA LEU A 86 -11.92 4.00 7.29
C LEU A 86 -12.90 4.62 6.29
N PHE A 87 -12.89 4.13 5.05
CA PHE A 87 -13.78 4.61 4.01
C PHE A 87 -15.25 4.34 4.32
N ALA A 88 -15.60 3.14 4.78
CA ALA A 88 -16.98 2.83 5.16
C ALA A 88 -17.49 3.72 6.30
N CYS A 89 -16.63 4.01 7.29
CA CYS A 89 -16.94 4.89 8.40
C CYS A 89 -17.14 6.35 7.97
N VAL A 90 -16.46 6.84 6.94
CA VAL A 90 -16.70 8.20 6.40
C VAL A 90 -18.14 8.36 5.91
N PHE A 91 -18.67 7.42 5.16
CA PHE A 91 -20.07 7.48 4.68
C PHE A 91 -21.07 7.43 5.84
N PHE A 92 -20.79 6.63 6.85
CA PHE A 92 -21.64 6.55 8.03
C PHE A 92 -21.57 7.82 8.88
N LEU A 93 -20.39 8.43 8.99
CA LEU A 93 -20.19 9.71 9.68
C LEU A 93 -20.98 10.84 9.02
N ILE A 94 -21.06 10.86 7.69
CA ILE A 94 -21.92 11.82 6.96
C ILE A 94 -23.39 11.63 7.33
N ASP A 95 -23.87 10.38 7.38
CA ASP A 95 -25.25 10.08 7.76
C ASP A 95 -25.55 10.40 9.23
N ASP A 96 -24.60 10.15 10.13
CA ASP A 96 -24.68 10.52 11.55
C ASP A 96 -24.67 12.04 11.75
N LEU A 97 -23.81 12.77 11.02
CA LEU A 97 -23.76 14.23 11.08
C LEU A 97 -25.09 14.83 10.61
N ARG A 98 -25.65 14.32 9.50
CA ARG A 98 -26.99 14.72 9.04
C ARG A 98 -28.05 14.47 10.13
N ARG A 99 -28.06 13.28 10.73
CA ARG A 99 -29.00 12.93 11.81
C ARG A 99 -28.84 13.86 13.02
N GLY A 100 -27.60 14.19 13.39
CA GLY A 100 -27.29 15.14 14.46
C GLY A 100 -27.82 16.54 14.15
N ILE A 101 -27.62 17.05 12.93
CA ILE A 101 -28.15 18.34 12.49
C ILE A 101 -29.69 18.35 12.50
N GLN A 102 -30.33 17.29 11.99
CA GLN A 102 -31.79 17.14 12.00
C GLN A 102 -32.35 17.10 13.43
N TRP A 103 -31.68 16.37 14.32
CA TRP A 103 -32.07 16.31 15.74
C TRP A 103 -31.90 17.66 16.44
N LEU A 104 -30.80 18.38 16.20
CA LEU A 104 -30.58 19.73 16.74
C LEU A 104 -31.66 20.69 16.23
N TRP A 105 -31.93 20.73 14.92
CA TRP A 105 -32.99 21.57 14.37
C TRP A 105 -34.37 21.20 14.91
N GLY A 106 -34.71 19.91 15.03
CA GLY A 106 -35.96 19.47 15.65
C GLY A 106 -36.10 19.96 17.09
N LYS A 107 -35.01 19.89 17.87
CA LYS A 107 -34.99 20.35 19.27
C LYS A 107 -35.12 21.87 19.42
N PHE A 108 -34.57 22.66 18.50
CA PHE A 108 -34.60 24.12 18.59
C PHE A 108 -35.84 24.75 17.92
N PHE A 109 -36.39 24.15 16.87
CA PHE A 109 -37.47 24.74 16.08
C PHE A 109 -38.82 24.03 16.21
N PHE A 110 -38.85 22.77 16.65
CA PHE A 110 -40.08 21.94 16.68
C PHE A 110 -40.35 21.29 18.05
N ALA A 111 -39.83 21.86 19.15
CA ALA A 111 -39.96 21.34 20.51
C ALA A 111 -41.40 21.16 21.05
N SER A 112 -42.44 21.50 20.26
CA SER A 112 -43.85 21.35 20.64
C SER A 112 -44.74 20.74 19.55
N ALA A 113 -44.17 20.14 18.50
CA ALA A 113 -44.96 19.38 17.53
C ALA A 113 -45.08 17.93 18.01
N ASP A 114 -46.29 17.56 18.44
CA ASP A 114 -46.68 16.17 18.72
C ASP A 114 -46.62 15.39 17.39
N THR A 115 -45.49 14.71 17.17
CA THR A 115 -45.20 14.06 15.90
C THR A 115 -45.81 12.67 15.94
N GLY A 116 -46.98 12.55 15.33
CA GLY A 116 -47.63 11.27 15.03
C GLY A 116 -46.63 10.27 14.43
N THR A 117 -46.82 9.00 14.79
CA THR A 117 -45.96 7.87 14.42
C THR A 117 -45.60 7.92 12.93
N PRO A 118 -44.30 8.02 12.58
CA PRO A 118 -43.90 8.03 11.19
C PRO A 118 -44.29 6.69 10.56
N GLN A 119 -45.20 6.74 9.59
CA GLN A 119 -45.59 5.56 8.82
C GLN A 119 -44.35 4.99 8.13
N GLU A 120 -43.97 3.76 8.49
CA GLU A 120 -42.80 3.09 7.92
C GLU A 120 -43.00 2.95 6.41
N SER A 121 -42.30 3.78 5.64
CA SER A 121 -42.30 3.63 4.19
C SER A 121 -41.68 2.28 3.81
N PRO A 122 -42.31 1.49 2.94
CA PRO A 122 -41.77 0.23 2.46
C PRO A 122 -40.57 0.51 1.53
N GLY A 123 -39.39 0.57 2.11
CA GLY A 123 -38.15 0.86 1.39
C GLY A 123 -36.92 0.76 2.29
N ILE A 124 -35.75 0.60 1.69
CA ILE A 124 -34.48 0.57 2.42
C ILE A 124 -34.29 1.93 3.11
N LYS A 125 -34.12 1.92 4.44
CA LYS A 125 -33.82 3.14 5.22
C LYS A 125 -32.56 3.78 4.62
N ARG A 126 -32.56 5.11 4.40
CA ARG A 126 -31.43 5.83 3.77
C ARG A 126 -30.09 5.57 4.46
N SER A 127 -30.09 5.39 5.78
CA SER A 127 -28.91 5.01 6.55
C SER A 127 -28.37 3.63 6.13
N VAL A 128 -29.25 2.64 5.94
CA VAL A 128 -28.89 1.30 5.45
C VAL A 128 -28.35 1.37 4.02
N PHE A 129 -28.97 2.20 3.16
CA PHE A 129 -28.47 2.43 1.80
C PHE A 129 -27.06 3.03 1.80
N LEU A 130 -26.82 4.09 2.61
CA LEU A 130 -25.50 4.72 2.72
C LEU A 130 -24.45 3.78 3.33
N SER A 131 -24.82 2.92 4.28
CA SER A 131 -23.94 1.88 4.82
C SER A 131 -23.52 0.87 3.74
N TRP A 132 -24.46 0.40 2.92
CA TRP A 132 -24.14 -0.49 1.80
C TRP A 132 -23.27 0.18 0.74
N LEU A 133 -23.53 1.45 0.43
CA LEU A 133 -22.68 2.24 -0.47
C LEU A 133 -21.25 2.37 0.09
N GLY A 134 -21.10 2.67 1.38
CA GLY A 134 -19.79 2.75 2.03
C GLY A 134 -19.02 1.43 1.99
N ILE A 135 -19.70 0.30 2.21
CA ILE A 135 -19.09 -1.03 2.07
C ILE A 135 -18.71 -1.31 0.62
N ALA A 136 -19.57 -0.97 -0.35
CA ALA A 136 -19.27 -1.18 -1.76
C ALA A 136 -18.04 -0.37 -2.20
N VAL A 137 -17.96 0.91 -1.82
CA VAL A 137 -16.81 1.76 -2.11
C VAL A 137 -15.56 1.24 -1.39
N GLY A 138 -15.62 1.00 -0.08
CA GLY A 138 -14.48 0.46 0.68
C GLY A 138 -14.00 -0.90 0.16
N GLY A 139 -14.94 -1.78 -0.20
CA GLY A 139 -14.68 -3.08 -0.82
C GLY A 139 -14.00 -2.94 -2.19
N SER A 140 -14.48 -2.03 -3.04
CA SER A 140 -13.85 -1.76 -4.35
C SER A 140 -12.41 -1.27 -4.22
N LEU A 141 -12.12 -0.38 -3.26
CA LEU A 141 -10.77 0.09 -2.97
C LEU A 141 -9.88 -1.03 -2.47
N PHE A 142 -10.37 -1.86 -1.54
CA PHE A 142 -9.67 -3.04 -1.06
C PHE A 142 -9.33 -4.00 -2.21
N THR A 143 -10.30 -4.33 -3.06
CA THR A 143 -10.08 -5.19 -4.24
C THR A 143 -9.11 -4.57 -5.23
N SER A 144 -9.18 -3.25 -5.46
CA SER A 144 -8.25 -2.55 -6.36
C SER A 144 -6.80 -2.59 -5.84
N LEU A 145 -6.63 -2.50 -4.51
CA LEU A 145 -5.32 -2.63 -3.86
C LEU A 145 -4.78 -4.06 -4.01
N LEU A 146 -5.63 -5.08 -3.80
CA LEU A 146 -5.26 -6.48 -4.02
C LEU A 146 -4.86 -6.71 -5.48
N TYR A 147 -5.60 -6.15 -6.44
CA TYR A 147 -5.26 -6.18 -7.85
C TYR A 147 -3.92 -5.48 -8.14
N GLY A 148 -3.64 -4.36 -7.47
CA GLY A 148 -2.38 -3.62 -7.57
C GLY A 148 -1.13 -4.49 -7.34
N PHE A 149 -1.19 -5.46 -6.42
CA PHE A 149 -0.07 -6.40 -6.19
C PHE A 149 0.28 -7.25 -7.40
N THR A 150 -0.69 -7.51 -8.29
CA THR A 150 -0.46 -8.27 -9.53
C THR A 150 0.19 -7.42 -10.62
N ASN A 151 0.12 -6.09 -10.50
CA ASN A 151 0.46 -5.17 -11.57
C ASN A 151 1.96 -4.81 -11.65
N LYS A 152 2.79 -5.25 -10.68
CA LYS A 152 4.21 -4.86 -10.58
C LYS A 152 5.11 -5.25 -11.77
N TYR A 153 4.67 -6.18 -12.62
CA TYR A 153 5.37 -6.60 -13.84
C TYR A 153 4.69 -6.12 -15.14
N ASN A 154 3.67 -5.27 -15.01
CA ASN A 154 2.94 -4.70 -16.14
C ASN A 154 3.59 -3.38 -16.60
N TYR A 155 4.78 -3.50 -17.19
CA TYR A 155 5.50 -2.34 -17.71
C TYR A 155 4.81 -1.74 -18.94
N ASN A 156 4.76 -0.41 -18.99
CA ASN A 156 4.12 0.34 -20.06
C ASN A 156 5.06 1.44 -20.57
N ILE A 157 5.20 1.58 -21.88
CA ILE A 157 5.98 2.67 -22.50
C ILE A 157 5.03 3.82 -22.80
N LYS A 158 5.25 4.97 -22.15
CA LYS A 158 4.56 6.23 -22.46
C LYS A 158 5.53 7.15 -23.20
N ARG A 159 5.11 7.66 -24.37
CA ARG A 159 5.92 8.60 -25.17
C ARG A 159 5.40 10.02 -24.96
N ILE A 160 6.20 10.85 -24.30
CA ILE A 160 5.85 12.25 -24.00
C ILE A 160 6.90 13.14 -24.69
N PRO A 161 6.52 13.91 -25.72
CA PRO A 161 7.46 14.81 -26.38
C PRO A 161 7.73 16.04 -25.49
N VAL A 162 9.00 16.27 -25.16
CA VAL A 162 9.47 17.47 -24.44
C VAL A 162 10.42 18.23 -25.36
N ARG A 163 10.29 19.56 -25.40
CA ARG A 163 11.12 20.43 -26.26
C ARG A 163 12.10 21.23 -25.41
N PHE A 164 13.37 21.19 -25.80
CA PHE A 164 14.44 21.93 -25.15
C PHE A 164 15.05 22.90 -26.16
N PRO A 165 14.85 24.23 -26.03
CA PRO A 165 15.31 25.20 -27.03
C PRO A 165 16.83 25.31 -27.13
N ASN A 166 17.54 24.89 -26.08
CA ASN A 166 18.98 24.98 -25.92
C ASN A 166 19.67 23.60 -25.91
N LEU A 167 19.04 22.55 -26.46
CA LEU A 167 19.67 21.23 -26.56
C LEU A 167 20.83 21.28 -27.57
N PRO A 168 22.08 21.00 -27.15
CA PRO A 168 23.21 20.95 -28.08
C PRO A 168 22.97 19.91 -29.17
N GLU A 169 23.42 20.23 -30.40
CA GLU A 169 23.20 19.38 -31.58
C GLU A 169 23.77 17.97 -31.40
N ALA A 170 24.91 17.84 -30.70
CA ALA A 170 25.53 16.56 -30.38
C ALA A 170 24.63 15.59 -29.58
N PHE A 171 23.63 16.10 -28.87
CA PHE A 171 22.68 15.28 -28.11
C PHE A 171 21.37 15.00 -28.87
N ARG A 172 21.22 15.53 -30.09
CA ARG A 172 20.03 15.29 -30.90
C ARG A 172 19.97 13.81 -31.30
N GLY A 173 18.91 13.13 -30.85
CA GLY A 173 18.69 11.71 -31.15
C GLY A 173 19.36 10.75 -30.16
N MET A 174 20.15 11.26 -29.19
CA MET A 174 20.70 10.46 -28.10
C MET A 174 19.58 9.85 -27.27
N ARG A 175 19.72 8.56 -26.94
CA ARG A 175 18.78 7.81 -26.09
C ARG A 175 19.42 7.50 -24.75
N VAL A 176 18.98 8.21 -23.72
CA VAL A 176 19.35 7.92 -22.33
C VAL A 176 18.19 7.15 -21.69
N VAL A 177 18.50 6.01 -21.08
CA VAL A 177 17.55 5.31 -20.21
C VAL A 177 17.97 5.54 -18.76
N GLN A 178 17.08 6.15 -17.99
CA GLN A 178 17.21 6.28 -16.55
C GLN A 178 16.35 5.20 -15.88
N ILE A 179 16.94 4.50 -14.91
CA ILE A 179 16.31 3.47 -14.09
C ILE A 179 16.52 3.86 -12.64
N SER A 180 15.49 3.75 -11.80
CA SER A 180 15.59 4.04 -10.37
C SER A 180 14.59 3.19 -9.60
N ASP A 181 14.72 3.15 -8.26
CA ASP A 181 13.71 2.60 -7.34
C ASP A 181 13.32 1.16 -7.69
N ILE A 182 14.29 0.35 -8.09
CA ILE A 182 14.08 -1.06 -8.45
C ILE A 182 13.58 -1.84 -7.25
N HIS A 183 14.12 -1.56 -6.05
CA HIS A 183 13.71 -2.22 -4.82
C HIS A 183 13.68 -3.75 -4.97
N SER A 184 14.80 -4.31 -5.40
CA SER A 184 14.91 -5.68 -5.93
C SER A 184 14.32 -6.76 -5.02
N GLY A 185 14.40 -6.61 -3.69
CA GLY A 185 13.80 -7.55 -2.74
C GLY A 185 12.27 -7.65 -2.80
N SER A 186 11.60 -6.70 -3.47
CA SER A 186 10.15 -6.72 -3.72
C SER A 186 9.76 -7.49 -5.01
N LEU A 187 10.76 -7.84 -5.82
CA LEU A 187 10.60 -8.49 -7.12
C LEU A 187 10.88 -10.00 -7.00
N VAL A 188 9.81 -10.78 -6.88
CA VAL A 188 9.89 -12.25 -6.70
C VAL A 188 9.76 -13.06 -8.00
N ASN A 189 9.23 -12.47 -9.09
CA ASN A 189 9.11 -13.12 -10.40
C ASN A 189 10.22 -12.62 -11.33
N LYS A 190 11.23 -13.45 -11.53
CA LYS A 190 12.40 -13.17 -12.38
C LYS A 190 12.05 -12.97 -13.85
N ASP A 191 11.12 -13.75 -14.41
CA ASP A 191 10.66 -13.60 -15.79
C ASP A 191 9.93 -12.27 -15.99
N GLY A 192 9.19 -11.85 -14.96
CA GLY A 192 8.62 -10.52 -14.87
C GLY A 192 9.69 -9.44 -15.01
N VAL A 193 10.76 -9.49 -14.23
CA VAL A 193 11.88 -8.52 -14.32
C VAL A 193 12.57 -8.58 -15.68
N LYS A 194 12.78 -9.78 -16.22
CA LYS A 194 13.39 -9.98 -17.53
C LYS A 194 12.62 -9.24 -18.63
N LYS A 195 11.29 -9.28 -18.61
CA LYS A 195 10.45 -8.51 -19.55
C LYS A 195 10.77 -7.01 -19.52
N GLY A 196 11.01 -6.45 -18.34
CA GLY A 196 11.37 -5.03 -18.17
C GLY A 196 12.74 -4.72 -18.77
N VAL A 197 13.73 -5.56 -18.49
CA VAL A 197 15.08 -5.43 -19.09
C VAL A 197 15.04 -5.58 -20.61
N ASP A 198 14.30 -6.56 -21.13
CA ASP A 198 14.12 -6.75 -22.58
C ASP A 198 13.49 -5.49 -23.23
N MET A 199 12.50 -4.88 -22.56
CA MET A 199 11.87 -3.64 -23.02
C MET A 199 12.84 -2.45 -23.01
N ILE A 200 13.69 -2.32 -21.99
CA ILE A 200 14.74 -1.30 -21.93
C ILE A 200 15.71 -1.47 -23.09
N MET A 201 16.21 -2.69 -23.30
CA MET A 201 17.17 -2.97 -24.38
C MET A 201 16.55 -2.76 -25.77
N ALA A 202 15.25 -3.00 -25.93
CA ALA A 202 14.53 -2.69 -27.17
C ALA A 202 14.47 -1.19 -27.50
N LEU A 203 14.67 -0.30 -26.53
CA LEU A 203 14.79 1.15 -26.77
C LEU A 203 16.11 1.53 -27.42
N LYS A 204 17.09 0.62 -27.49
CA LYS A 204 18.45 0.83 -28.02
C LYS A 204 19.11 2.05 -27.36
N PRO A 205 19.31 2.02 -26.03
CA PRO A 205 19.93 3.12 -25.30
C PRO A 205 21.39 3.32 -25.72
N ASP A 206 21.81 4.57 -25.80
CA ASP A 206 23.22 4.95 -25.94
C ASP A 206 23.91 4.99 -24.57
N LEU A 207 23.15 5.35 -23.52
CA LEU A 207 23.59 5.47 -22.13
C LEU A 207 22.50 4.94 -21.19
N ILE A 208 22.88 4.17 -20.16
CA ILE A 208 21.97 3.72 -19.09
C ILE A 208 22.46 4.28 -17.76
N LEU A 209 21.54 4.85 -16.98
CA LEU A 209 21.81 5.45 -15.68
C LEU A 209 20.89 4.83 -14.61
N PHE A 210 21.47 4.15 -13.63
CA PHE A 210 20.81 3.76 -12.40
C PHE A 210 20.93 4.87 -11.36
N THR A 211 19.82 5.51 -11.02
CA THR A 211 19.80 6.69 -10.15
C THR A 211 19.34 6.39 -8.73
N GLY A 212 19.69 5.21 -8.22
CA GLY A 212 19.50 4.81 -6.82
C GLY A 212 18.35 3.82 -6.56
N ASP A 213 18.32 3.37 -5.31
CA ASP A 213 17.35 2.44 -4.71
C ASP A 213 17.25 1.12 -5.47
N LEU A 214 18.41 0.49 -5.66
CA LEU A 214 18.52 -0.83 -6.29
C LEU A 214 17.93 -1.91 -5.39
N VAL A 215 18.23 -1.86 -4.09
CA VAL A 215 17.73 -2.78 -3.06
C VAL A 215 16.77 -2.05 -2.13
N ASN A 216 15.96 -2.80 -1.37
CA ASN A 216 15.19 -2.19 -0.29
C ASN A 216 16.10 -1.80 0.88
N ASN A 217 17.04 -2.68 1.23
CA ASN A 217 17.91 -2.47 2.40
C ASN A 217 19.19 -3.31 2.38
N LEU A 218 19.10 -4.57 1.92
CA LEU A 218 20.19 -5.54 2.01
C LEU A 218 20.75 -5.87 0.63
N ALA A 219 22.08 -6.01 0.54
CA ALA A 219 22.77 -6.32 -0.70
C ALA A 219 22.32 -7.66 -1.31
N GLU A 220 22.03 -8.67 -0.48
CA GLU A 220 21.56 -10.00 -0.92
C GLU A 220 20.22 -9.98 -1.67
N GLU A 221 19.48 -8.86 -1.61
CA GLU A 221 18.17 -8.76 -2.27
C GLU A 221 18.27 -8.76 -3.79
N ILE A 222 19.35 -8.19 -4.35
CA ILE A 222 19.54 -8.13 -5.81
C ILE A 222 20.10 -9.43 -6.38
N GLU A 223 20.79 -10.26 -5.58
CA GLU A 223 21.49 -11.46 -6.03
C GLU A 223 20.69 -12.36 -6.98
N PRO A 224 19.40 -12.67 -6.74
CA PRO A 224 18.62 -13.53 -7.64
C PRO A 224 18.36 -12.95 -9.03
N LEU A 225 18.59 -11.65 -9.20
CA LEU A 225 18.28 -10.86 -10.40
C LEU A 225 19.53 -10.29 -11.08
N ILE A 226 20.73 -10.45 -10.51
CA ILE A 226 21.97 -9.89 -11.08
C ILE A 226 22.17 -10.35 -12.54
N ASP A 227 21.93 -11.62 -12.84
CA ASP A 227 22.05 -12.18 -14.19
C ASP A 227 21.01 -11.62 -15.19
N VAL A 228 19.93 -11.03 -14.69
CA VAL A 228 18.95 -10.30 -15.50
C VAL A 228 19.45 -8.89 -15.76
N PHE A 229 19.93 -8.19 -14.73
CA PHE A 229 20.38 -6.81 -14.84
C PHE A 229 21.73 -6.65 -15.55
N ASP A 230 22.65 -7.62 -15.47
CA ASP A 230 23.91 -7.64 -16.23
C ASP A 230 23.69 -7.67 -17.75
N LYS A 231 22.46 -7.94 -18.22
CA LYS A 231 22.11 -7.83 -19.66
C LYS A 231 21.92 -6.39 -20.11
N LEU A 232 21.80 -5.43 -19.19
CA LEU A 232 21.74 -4.02 -19.52
C LEU A 232 23.12 -3.59 -20.00
N LYS A 233 23.23 -3.25 -21.28
CA LYS A 233 24.47 -2.77 -21.88
C LYS A 233 24.15 -1.62 -22.81
N ALA A 234 25.02 -0.61 -22.82
CA ALA A 234 24.89 0.53 -23.72
C ALA A 234 26.28 0.97 -24.20
N PRO A 235 26.41 1.50 -25.43
CA PRO A 235 27.70 1.90 -26.00
C PRO A 235 28.50 2.90 -25.14
N MET A 236 27.82 3.84 -24.48
CA MET A 236 28.46 4.83 -23.60
C MET A 236 28.60 4.34 -22.16
N GLY A 237 28.16 3.10 -21.87
CA GLY A 237 28.26 2.48 -20.56
C GLY A 237 26.96 2.50 -19.75
N VAL A 238 27.03 1.82 -18.62
CA VAL A 238 26.00 1.74 -17.59
C VAL A 238 26.62 2.35 -16.33
N TYR A 239 25.99 3.38 -15.79
CA TYR A 239 26.46 4.04 -14.57
C TYR A 239 25.43 3.92 -13.48
N SER A 240 25.88 3.80 -12.24
CA SER A 240 25.00 3.71 -11.10
C SER A 240 25.46 4.56 -9.94
N ILE A 241 24.49 5.14 -9.24
CA ILE A 241 24.66 5.76 -7.92
C ILE A 241 23.76 5.07 -6.90
N PHE A 242 24.03 5.31 -5.61
CA PHE A 242 23.20 4.84 -4.51
C PHE A 242 22.03 5.79 -4.29
N GLY A 243 20.89 5.24 -3.90
CA GLY A 243 19.77 5.96 -3.30
C GLY A 243 19.75 5.79 -1.77
N ASN A 244 18.72 6.32 -1.11
CA ASN A 244 18.64 6.30 0.35
C ASN A 244 18.44 4.88 0.91
N HIS A 245 17.84 3.96 0.15
CA HIS A 245 17.65 2.58 0.58
C HIS A 245 18.92 1.73 0.47
N ASP A 246 19.80 2.07 -0.49
CA ASP A 246 21.05 1.33 -0.73
C ASP A 246 22.05 1.46 0.43
N TYR A 247 21.94 2.50 1.27
CA TYR A 247 22.77 2.66 2.47
C TYR A 247 22.41 1.70 3.62
N GLY A 248 21.26 1.01 3.55
CA GLY A 248 20.82 0.08 4.58
C GLY A 248 20.47 0.75 5.92
N ASP A 249 20.15 2.05 5.92
CA ASP A 249 19.86 2.83 7.14
C ASP A 249 18.59 2.38 7.88
N TYR A 250 17.70 1.64 7.21
CA TYR A 250 16.46 1.16 7.78
C TYR A 250 16.55 -0.26 8.38
N VAL A 251 17.77 -0.82 8.46
CA VAL A 251 18.05 -2.11 9.11
C VAL A 251 18.68 -1.89 10.49
N GLN A 252 18.31 -2.74 11.45
CA GLN A 252 19.04 -2.84 12.71
C GLN A 252 20.24 -3.75 12.52
N TRP A 253 21.42 -3.15 12.42
CA TRP A 253 22.68 -3.88 12.26
C TRP A 253 23.23 -4.32 13.61
N GLU A 254 23.83 -5.52 13.64
CA GLU A 254 24.53 -6.03 14.83
C GLU A 254 25.73 -5.14 15.21
N SER A 255 26.37 -4.54 14.21
CA SER A 255 27.48 -3.60 14.39
C SER A 255 27.62 -2.66 13.18
N PRO A 256 28.29 -1.50 13.34
CA PRO A 256 28.64 -0.64 12.21
C PRO A 256 29.48 -1.36 11.14
N ALA A 257 30.31 -2.34 11.54
CA ALA A 257 31.11 -3.13 10.62
C ALA A 257 30.24 -3.98 9.67
N LYS A 258 29.16 -4.58 10.17
CA LYS A 258 28.21 -5.36 9.33
C LYS A 258 27.48 -4.50 8.31
N LYS A 259 27.12 -3.28 8.68
CA LYS A 259 26.57 -2.30 7.73
C LYS A 259 27.57 -1.95 6.63
N ALA A 260 28.82 -1.70 7.00
CA ALA A 260 29.88 -1.40 6.04
C ALA A 260 30.14 -2.58 5.07
N GLU A 261 30.14 -3.82 5.59
CA GLU A 261 30.24 -5.05 4.78
C GLU A 261 29.10 -5.17 3.75
N ASN A 262 27.86 -4.87 4.16
CA ASN A 262 26.71 -4.83 3.25
C ASN A 262 26.90 -3.77 2.14
N ILE A 263 27.37 -2.57 2.50
CA ILE A 263 27.63 -1.50 1.53
C ILE A 263 28.70 -1.91 0.50
N GLU A 264 29.82 -2.50 0.95
CA GLU A 264 30.87 -2.96 0.03
C GLU A 264 30.38 -4.09 -0.88
N THR A 265 29.60 -5.03 -0.34
CA THR A 265 28.94 -6.07 -1.13
C THR A 265 28.03 -5.47 -2.20
N LEU A 266 27.20 -4.48 -1.82
CA LEU A 266 26.30 -3.80 -2.74
C LEU A 266 27.06 -3.05 -3.84
N LYS A 267 28.15 -2.34 -3.54
CA LYS A 267 29.03 -1.74 -4.56
C LYS A 267 29.51 -2.79 -5.58
N GLY A 268 29.89 -3.96 -5.10
CA GLY A 268 30.25 -5.10 -5.95
C GLY A 268 29.12 -5.58 -6.86
N HIS A 269 27.86 -5.53 -6.39
CA HIS A 269 26.70 -5.83 -7.24
C HIS A 269 26.44 -4.74 -8.28
N HIS A 270 26.55 -3.45 -7.92
CA HIS A 270 26.45 -2.35 -8.88
C HIS A 270 27.49 -2.44 -10.00
N ALA A 271 28.71 -2.85 -9.67
CA ALA A 271 29.77 -3.02 -10.68
C ALA A 271 29.55 -4.19 -11.64
N LYS A 272 28.67 -5.15 -11.30
CA LYS A 272 28.35 -6.34 -12.11
C LYS A 272 27.19 -6.12 -13.08
N MET A 273 26.42 -5.04 -12.93
CA MET A 273 25.29 -4.71 -13.81
C MET A 273 25.79 -3.85 -14.97
#